data_AF-A0A929BLR0-F1
#
_entry.id   AF-A0A929BLR0-F1
#
_cell.length_a   1.000
_cell.length_b   1.000
_cell.length_c   1.000
_cell.angle_alpha   90.00
_cell.angle_beta   90.00
_cell.angle_gamma   90.00
#
_symmetry.space_group_name_H-M   'P 1'
#
loop_
_entity.id
_entity.type
_entity.pdbx_description
1 polymer ?
#
loop_
_entity_poly.entity_id
_entity_poly.type
_entity_poly.pdbx_seq_one_letter_code
_entity_poly.pdbx_strand_id
1 'polypeptide(L)' 'MLSDVVMPEMGGIALFHALRQMGMMVKVVLTTGHPLEEEMERLRMQGLSDWLPKPSNMEQLSQVLARALEEG' A
#
# COMPACT_ATOMS: atom_id res chain seq x y z
N MET A 1 0.63 -6.01 -5.54
CA MET A 1 0.40 -4.76 -6.28
C MET A 1 1.07 -3.62 -5.55
N LEU A 2 1.81 -2.76 -6.26
CA LEU A 2 2.36 -1.52 -5.74
C LEU A 2 1.58 -0.35 -6.37
N SER A 3 1.11 0.60 -5.57
CA SER A 3 0.32 1.75 -6.07
C SER A 3 0.61 3.01 -5.27
N ASP A 4 0.46 4.17 -5.91
CA ASP A 4 0.59 5.48 -5.25
C ASP A 4 -0.70 5.84 -4.52
N VAL A 5 -0.58 6.49 -3.36
CA VAL A 5 -1.75 6.99 -2.62
C VAL A 5 -2.41 8.12 -3.38
N VAL A 6 -1.62 9.01 -3.97
CA VAL A 6 -2.12 10.17 -4.72
C VAL A 6 -2.04 9.86 -6.22
N MET A 7 -3.19 9.68 -6.86
CA MET A 7 -3.32 9.48 -8.30
C MET A 7 -4.52 10.28 -8.83
N PRO A 8 -4.52 10.70 -10.11
CA PRO A 8 -5.70 11.27 -10.75
C PRO A 8 -6.88 10.29 -10.71
N GLU A 9 -8.10 10.82 -10.63
CA GLU A 9 -9.38 10.08 -10.63
C GLU A 9 -9.61 9.18 -9.41
N MET A 10 -8.74 8.19 -9.15
CA MET A 10 -8.83 7.24 -8.04
C MET A 10 -7.49 7.10 -7.32
N GLY A 11 -7.42 7.52 -6.06
CA GLY A 11 -6.24 7.33 -5.23
C GLY A 11 -6.03 5.88 -4.76
N GLY A 12 -4.81 5.56 -4.31
CA GLY A 12 -4.44 4.20 -3.89
C GLY A 12 -5.25 3.65 -2.72
N ILE A 13 -5.71 4.51 -1.81
CA ILE A 13 -6.60 4.12 -0.69
C ILE A 13 -7.98 3.71 -1.22
N ALA A 14 -8.55 4.52 -2.12
CA ALA A 14 -9.83 4.21 -2.76
C ALA A 14 -9.73 2.91 -3.59
N LEU A 15 -8.62 2.72 -4.31
CA LEU A 15 -8.31 1.49 -5.04
C LEU A 15 -8.25 0.28 -4.09
N PHE A 16 -7.56 0.38 -2.96
CA PHE A 16 -7.48 -0.68 -1.96
C PHE A 16 -8.89 -1.10 -1.48
N HIS A 17 -9.74 -0.15 -1.12
CA HIS A 17 -11.11 -0.45 -0.71
C HIS A 17 -11.94 -1.08 -1.84
N ALA A 18 -11.81 -0.58 -3.07
CA ALA A 18 -12.50 -1.15 -4.22
C ALA A 18 -12.08 -2.62 -4.46
N LEU A 19 -10.79 -2.94 -4.34
CA LEU A 19 -10.29 -4.31 -4.42
C LEU A 19 -10.90 -5.22 -3.36
N ARG A 20 -10.97 -4.75 -2.11
CA ARG A 20 -11.58 -5.52 -1.01
C ARG A 20 -13.09 -5.70 -1.19
N GLN A 21 -13.80 -4.68 -1.66
CA GLN A 21 -15.24 -4.77 -1.97
C GLN A 21 -15.53 -5.75 -3.12
N MET A 22 -14.63 -5.86 -4.08
CA MET A 22 -14.69 -6.86 -5.16
C MET A 22 -14.31 -8.28 -4.69
N GLY A 23 -13.98 -8.49 -3.42
CA GLY A 23 -13.54 -9.78 -2.89
C GLY A 23 -12.12 -10.17 -3.32
N MET A 24 -11.35 -9.25 -3.89
CA MET A 24 -9.97 -9.52 -4.30
C MET A 24 -9.03 -9.41 -3.10
N MET A 25 -8.39 -10.53 -2.76
CA MET A 25 -7.40 -10.64 -1.69
C MET A 25 -5.96 -10.48 -2.19
N VAL A 26 -5.74 -9.59 -3.15
CA VAL A 26 -4.38 -9.26 -3.61
C VAL A 26 -3.60 -8.55 -2.52
N LYS A 27 -2.30 -8.82 -2.45
CA LYS A 27 -1.36 -8.11 -1.58
C LYS A 27 -1.14 -6.69 -2.13
N VAL A 28 -1.29 -5.68 -1.28
CA VAL A 28 -1.22 -4.28 -1.68
C VAL A 28 -0.15 -3.58 -0.86
N VAL A 29 0.77 -2.93 -1.56
CA VAL A 29 1.75 -1.99 -1.00
C VAL A 29 1.41 -0.60 -1.52
N LEU A 30 1.30 0.36 -0.63
CA LEU A 30 1.05 1.76 -0.99
C LEU A 30 2.33 2.59 -0.89
N THR A 31 2.49 3.60 -1.75
CA THR A 31 3.54 4.61 -1.60
C THR A 31 2.94 6.00 -1.47
N THR A 32 3.49 6.86 -0.61
CA THR A 32 2.93 8.20 -0.32
C THR A 32 4.02 9.20 0.02
N GLY A 33 3.87 10.45 -0.43
CA GLY A 33 4.71 11.58 0.02
C GLY A 33 4.12 12.38 1.17
N HIS A 34 2.95 11.98 1.69
CA HIS A 34 2.25 12.66 2.78
C HIS A 34 2.34 11.86 4.08
N PRO A 35 2.41 12.53 5.25
CA PRO A 35 2.33 11.88 6.55
C PRO A 35 0.92 11.34 6.75
N LEU A 36 0.77 10.03 6.58
CA LEU A 36 -0.50 9.30 6.62
C LEU A 36 -0.40 8.07 7.54
N GLU A 37 0.52 8.06 8.50
CA GLU A 37 0.85 6.90 9.34
C GLU A 37 -0.39 6.33 10.04
N GLU A 38 -1.24 7.17 10.64
CA GLU A 38 -2.47 6.71 11.29
C GLU A 38 -3.44 6.02 10.33
N GLU A 39 -3.56 6.55 9.11
CA GLU A 39 -4.43 5.97 8.08
C GLU A 39 -3.84 4.67 7.54
N MET A 40 -2.52 4.60 7.34
CA MET A 40 -1.85 3.38 6.91
C MET A 40 -2.00 2.26 7.95
N GLU A 41 -1.95 2.58 9.24
CA GLU A 41 -2.17 1.59 10.30
C GLU A 41 -3.62 1.07 10.30
N ARG A 42 -4.60 1.94 10.05
CA ARG A 42 -6.00 1.52 9.86
C ARG A 42 -6.18 0.61 8.66
N LEU A 43 -5.49 0.85 7.56
CA LEU A 43 -5.51 0.00 6.38
C LEU A 43 -4.77 -1.33 6.61
N ARG A 44 -3.70 -1.33 7.42
CA ARG A 44 -2.97 -2.53 7.84
C ARG A 44 -3.90 -3.50 8.56
N MET A 45 -4.74 -3.01 9.48
CA MET A 45 -5.79 -3.81 10.12
C MET A 45 -6.84 -4.38 9.14
N GLN A 46 -6.98 -3.79 7.95
CA GLN A 46 -7.87 -4.23 6.87
C GLN A 46 -7.14 -5.12 5.83
N GLY A 47 -5.90 -5.50 6.09
CA GLY A 47 -5.10 -6.38 5.25
C GLY A 47 -4.28 -5.65 4.18
N LEU A 48 -3.92 -4.38 4.37
CA LEU A 48 -2.82 -3.77 3.63
C LEU A 48 -1.51 -4.48 4.01
N SER A 49 -0.68 -4.84 3.02
CA SER A 49 0.56 -5.57 3.27
C SER A 49 1.64 -4.67 3.86
N ASP A 50 1.89 -3.52 3.24
CA ASP A 50 2.86 -2.55 3.75
C ASP A 50 2.66 -1.17 3.07
N TRP A 51 3.42 -0.16 3.50
CA TRP A 51 3.54 1.11 2.79
C TRP A 51 4.98 1.64 2.74
N LEU A 52 5.23 2.54 1.79
CA LEU A 52 6.56 3.11 1.52
C LEU A 52 6.48 4.65 1.41
N PRO A 53 7.06 5.41 2.37
CA PRO A 53 7.08 6.86 2.30
C PRO A 53 8.01 7.36 1.17
N LYS A 54 7.66 8.49 0.55
CA LYS A 54 8.47 9.19 -0.46
C LYS A 54 9.20 10.38 0.17
N PRO A 55 10.47 10.63 -0.19
CA PRO A 55 11.28 9.84 -1.12
C PRO A 55 11.77 8.53 -0.47
N SER A 56 11.77 7.45 -1.25
CA SER A 56 12.32 6.15 -0.86
C SER A 56 13.48 5.77 -1.77
N ASN A 57 14.47 5.07 -1.23
CA ASN A 57 15.55 4.48 -2.01
C ASN A 57 15.22 3.05 -2.49
N MET A 58 16.08 2.49 -3.34
CA MET A 58 15.89 1.16 -3.92
C MET A 58 15.94 0.03 -2.88
N GLU A 59 16.74 0.20 -1.83
CA GLU A 59 16.85 -0.78 -0.74
C GLU A 59 15.54 -0.87 0.04
N GLN A 60 14.96 0.27 0.43
CA GLN A 60 13.68 0.34 1.11
C GLN A 60 12.55 -0.27 0.28
N LEU A 61 12.51 0.06 -1.02
CA LEU A 61 11.54 -0.53 -1.95
C LEU A 61 11.70 -2.06 -2.03
N SER A 62 12.92 -2.55 -2.20
CA SER A 62 13.21 -3.98 -2.27
C SER A 62 12.78 -4.71 -1.00
N GLN A 63 13.10 -4.17 0.18
CA GLN A 63 12.72 -4.75 1.47
C GLN A 63 11.20 -4.79 1.66
N VAL A 64 10.50 -3.72 1.33
CA VAL A 64 9.02 -3.67 1.41
C VAL A 64 8.38 -4.72 0.49
N LEU A 65 8.86 -4.82 -0.76
CA LEU A 65 8.33 -5.79 -1.71
C LEU A 65 8.66 -7.23 -1.30
N ALA A 66 9.85 -7.49 -0.78
CA ALA A 66 10.25 -8.81 -0.27
C ALA A 66 9.33 -9.25 0.88
N ARG A 67 9.12 -8.40 1.90
CA ARG A 67 8.19 -8.68 3.00
C ARG A 67 6.78 -8.97 2.50
N ALA A 68 6.27 -8.10 1.62
CA ALA A 68 4.94 -8.31 1.05
C ALA A 68 4.85 -9.64 0.28
N LEU A 69 5.90 -10.10 -0.40
CA LEU A 69 5.88 -11.37 -1.13
C LEU A 69 6.02 -12.59 -0.19
N GLU A 70 6.81 -12.48 0.87
CA GLU A 70 7.06 -13.55 1.86
C GLU A 70 5.88 -13.86 2.78
N GLU A 71 4.98 -12.91 3.02
CA GLU A 71 3.76 -13.10 3.83
C GLU A 71 2.75 -14.03 3.12
N GLY A 72 2.98 -15.34 3.08
CA GLY A 72 2.14 -16.32 2.38
C GLY A 72 2.15 -17.68 3.05
#